data_AF-A0A7S4R4M8-F1
#
_entry.id   AF-A0A7S4R4M8-F1
#
_cell.length_a   1.000
_cell.length_b   1.000
_cell.length_c   1.000
_cell.angle_alpha   90.00
_cell.angle_beta   90.00
_cell.angle_gamma   90.00
#
_symmetry.space_group_name_H-M   'P 1'
#
loop_
_entity.id
_entity.type
_entity.pdbx_description
1 polymer ?
#
loop_
_entity_poly.entity_id
_entity_poly.type
_entity_poly.pdbx_seq_one_letter_code
_entity_poly.pdbx_strand_id
1 'polypeptide(L)'
;MTVSFEMPSVPTAPTDATLDGLRSALQDLPKPDRLEGIRRLAPAVRAALLAFMERRSPKSSSPSSSRPDAADEAAPAPPPPHTAPRGRAARRLCAAGVRAVSSLKYKAHVDVKALRIYTRAYARRELALQSQEALWRLRSALVAASTLDSEFWDRPEEVCQRFREVLCACGTSPEKLGLAVYVSLRADRWLGRRFHITTPVLPLLDALRLHSRLLRARDLSWEALREAWLSAPRPKRSAPGAEARAREARWQALGRQAARAARAAARALDAVSRGAARERREALRAAASSSRAAAGAARAAAAARRRAAGLRRERWRWLRRKDLTTEELLRGPPAELACR
;
A
#
# COMPACT_ATOMS: atom_id res chain seq x y z
N MET A 1 24.14 7.07 39.82
CA MET A 1 24.21 6.53 38.43
C MET A 1 22.90 6.84 37.73
N THR A 2 22.81 7.98 37.05
CA THR A 2 21.68 8.38 36.22
C THR A 2 21.80 7.65 34.88
N VAL A 3 20.95 6.64 34.65
CA VAL A 3 20.87 5.96 33.35
C VAL A 3 20.11 6.91 32.40
N SER A 4 20.85 7.74 31.67
CA SER A 4 20.29 8.55 30.60
C SER A 4 19.67 7.64 29.55
N PHE A 5 18.33 7.60 29.50
CA PHE A 5 17.58 6.86 28.51
C PHE A 5 17.72 7.61 27.18
N GLU A 6 18.76 7.29 26.40
CA GLU A 6 18.87 7.78 25.02
C GLU A 6 17.63 7.36 24.25
N MET A 7 16.76 8.33 23.97
CA MET A 7 15.59 8.14 23.15
C MET A 7 16.05 7.66 21.76
N PRO A 8 15.46 6.57 21.23
CA PRO A 8 15.84 6.03 19.94
C PRO A 8 15.73 7.09 18.83
N SER A 9 16.71 7.03 17.94
CA SER A 9 17.00 7.91 16.82
C SER A 9 15.80 8.46 16.03
N VAL A 10 16.03 9.64 15.43
CA VAL A 10 15.14 10.39 14.55
C VAL A 10 14.36 9.47 13.59
N PRO A 11 13.02 9.58 13.54
CA PRO A 11 12.21 8.76 12.65
C PRO A 11 12.59 9.00 11.19
N THR A 12 12.70 7.89 10.46
CA THR A 12 13.01 7.92 9.03
C THR A 12 11.78 8.37 8.22
N ALA A 13 12.00 9.05 7.09
CA ALA A 13 10.95 9.49 6.15
C ALA A 13 9.81 8.46 5.87
N PRO A 14 10.07 7.14 5.71
CA PRO A 14 9.00 6.17 5.52
C PRO A 14 8.09 5.98 6.76
N THR A 15 8.62 6.13 7.98
CA THR A 15 7.82 6.06 9.20
C THR A 15 6.84 7.22 9.27
N ASP A 16 7.31 8.43 8.99
CA ASP A 16 6.49 9.64 8.99
C ASP A 16 5.35 9.56 7.97
N ALA A 17 5.60 9.04 6.76
CA ALA A 17 4.54 8.83 5.76
C ALA A 17 3.45 7.86 6.26
N THR A 18 3.83 6.77 6.96
CA THR A 18 2.84 5.83 7.52
C THR A 18 2.06 6.40 8.70
N LEU A 19 2.70 7.23 9.54
CA LEU A 19 2.05 7.92 10.65
C LEU A 19 1.10 9.01 10.16
N ASP A 20 1.45 9.71 9.09
CA ASP A 20 0.55 10.67 8.44
C ASP A 20 -0.68 9.97 7.86
N GLY A 21 -0.48 8.85 7.17
CA GLY A 21 -1.59 8.02 6.68
C GLY A 21 -2.51 7.52 7.80
N LEU A 22 -1.95 7.20 8.98
CA LEU A 22 -2.73 6.85 10.16
C LEU A 22 -3.49 8.06 10.71
N ARG A 23 -2.85 9.23 10.82
CA ARG A 23 -3.48 10.48 11.26
C ARG A 23 -4.69 10.82 10.39
N SER A 24 -4.51 10.86 9.07
CA SER A 24 -5.60 11.18 8.13
C SER A 24 -6.75 10.18 8.24
N ALA A 25 -6.44 8.87 8.32
CA ALA A 25 -7.47 7.85 8.49
C ALA A 25 -8.26 7.97 9.81
N LEU A 26 -7.62 8.42 10.89
CA LEU A 26 -8.28 8.68 12.18
C LEU A 26 -9.09 9.98 12.16
N GLN A 27 -8.63 11.01 11.45
CA GLN A 27 -9.34 12.28 11.31
C GLN A 27 -10.67 12.11 10.56
N ASP A 28 -10.70 11.20 9.57
CA ASP A 28 -11.92 10.87 8.83
C ASP A 28 -12.97 10.14 9.70
N LEU A 29 -12.58 9.52 10.81
CA LEU A 29 -13.52 8.87 11.73
C LEU A 29 -14.32 9.89 12.55
N PRO A 30 -15.60 9.60 12.87
CA PRO A 30 -16.36 10.37 13.85
C PRO A 30 -15.62 10.44 15.19
N LYS A 31 -15.85 11.52 15.95
CA LYS A 31 -15.17 11.78 17.22
C LYS A 31 -15.17 10.59 18.20
N PRO A 32 -16.31 9.91 18.50
CA PRO A 32 -16.29 8.80 19.46
C PRO A 32 -15.41 7.64 18.99
N ASP A 33 -15.46 7.28 17.71
CA ASP A 33 -14.70 6.14 17.17
C ASP A 33 -13.25 6.45 16.92
N ARG A 34 -12.94 7.73 16.68
CA ARG A 34 -11.57 8.21 16.66
C ARG A 34 -10.92 7.98 18.02
N LEU A 35 -11.60 8.33 19.12
CA LEU A 35 -11.08 8.10 20.48
C LEU A 35 -10.91 6.61 20.76
N GLU A 36 -11.91 5.80 20.44
CA GLU A 36 -11.83 4.35 20.61
C GLU A 36 -10.75 3.71 19.72
N GLY A 37 -10.64 4.18 18.48
CA GLY A 37 -9.60 3.79 17.54
C GLY A 37 -8.21 4.09 18.07
N ILE A 38 -8.00 5.29 18.63
CA ILE A 38 -6.76 5.69 19.29
C ILE A 38 -6.48 4.79 20.51
N ARG A 39 -7.48 4.51 21.36
CA ARG A 39 -7.31 3.61 22.52
C ARG A 39 -6.86 2.21 22.13
N ARG A 40 -7.36 1.68 21.01
CA ARG A 40 -7.00 0.35 20.47
C ARG A 40 -5.63 0.28 19.78
N LEU A 41 -4.98 1.41 19.49
CA LEU A 41 -3.64 1.40 18.93
C LEU A 41 -2.64 0.83 19.94
N ALA A 42 -1.62 0.11 19.44
CA ALA A 42 -0.51 -0.35 20.26
C ALA A 42 0.19 0.85 20.94
N PRO A 43 0.64 0.74 22.21
CA PRO A 43 1.24 1.85 22.94
C PRO A 43 2.37 2.56 22.19
N ALA A 44 3.26 1.80 21.54
CA ALA A 44 4.37 2.35 20.74
C ALA A 44 3.88 3.16 19.53
N VAL A 45 2.81 2.72 18.85
CA VAL A 45 2.21 3.44 17.73
C VAL A 45 1.57 4.75 18.21
N ARG A 46 0.90 4.74 19.37
CA ARG A 46 0.32 5.95 19.96
C ARG A 46 1.40 6.98 20.29
N ALA A 47 2.45 6.55 20.98
CA ALA A 47 3.57 7.42 21.34
C ALA A 47 4.25 8.01 20.09
N ALA A 48 4.50 7.17 19.08
CA ALA A 48 5.08 7.61 17.82
C ALA A 48 4.17 8.60 17.07
N LEU A 49 2.86 8.34 17.04
CA LEU A 49 1.88 9.23 16.42
C LEU A 49 1.80 10.59 17.13
N LEU A 50 1.79 10.60 18.47
CA LEU A 50 1.82 11.83 19.26
C LEU A 50 3.10 12.63 18.99
N ALA A 51 4.27 12.00 19.08
CA ALA A 51 5.54 12.64 18.79
C ALA A 51 5.60 13.19 17.35
N PHE A 52 5.03 12.46 16.39
CA PHE A 52 4.89 12.92 15.00
C PHE A 52 4.00 14.17 14.90
N MET A 53 2.87 14.19 15.60
CA MET A 53 1.96 15.33 15.63
C MET A 53 2.58 16.55 16.32
N GLU A 54 3.33 16.37 17.40
CA GLU A 54 4.06 17.44 18.10
C GLU A 54 5.15 18.05 17.23
N ARG A 55 5.91 17.22 16.49
CA ARG A 55 6.92 17.70 15.51
C ARG A 55 6.31 18.48 14.37
N ARG A 56 5.12 18.07 13.89
CA ARG A 56 4.42 18.72 12.77
C ARG A 56 3.57 19.91 13.17
N SER A 57 3.23 20.04 14.45
CA SER A 57 2.57 21.24 14.94
C SER A 57 3.54 22.38 14.67
N PRO A 58 3.22 23.34 13.78
CA PRO A 58 4.05 24.52 13.64
C PRO A 58 4.08 25.11 15.05
N LYS A 59 5.23 25.04 15.71
CA LYS A 59 5.44 25.78 16.95
C LYS A 59 5.03 27.17 16.57
N SER A 60 3.92 27.62 17.15
CA SER A 60 3.40 28.98 17.05
C SER A 60 4.53 29.90 17.48
N SER A 61 5.49 30.14 16.59
CA SER A 61 6.41 31.25 16.65
C SER A 61 5.47 32.43 16.57
N SER A 62 5.28 33.04 17.73
CA SER A 62 4.46 34.23 17.90
C SER A 62 4.73 35.20 16.75
N PRO A 63 3.69 35.83 16.19
CA PRO A 63 3.84 36.77 15.10
C PRO A 63 4.68 37.95 15.58
N SER A 64 5.94 37.98 15.18
CA SER A 64 6.70 39.22 15.06
C SER A 64 6.07 40.00 13.91
N SER A 65 5.14 40.88 14.26
CA SER A 65 4.59 41.98 13.49
C SER A 65 5.55 42.51 12.42
N SER A 66 5.38 42.05 11.17
CA SER A 66 5.72 42.82 9.98
C SER A 66 4.91 42.26 8.82
N ARG A 67 3.80 42.96 8.52
CA ARG A 67 3.12 42.86 7.23
C ARG A 67 4.13 43.17 6.12
N PRO A 68 4.06 42.43 5.01
CA PRO A 68 3.79 43.14 3.77
C PRO A 68 2.61 42.53 3.03
N ASP A 69 1.81 43.44 2.50
CA ASP A 69 0.79 43.22 1.49
C ASP A 69 1.39 42.57 0.24
N ALA A 70 0.70 41.56 -0.30
CA ALA A 70 0.26 41.52 -1.70
C ALA A 70 -0.10 40.09 -2.11
N ALA A 71 -1.40 39.91 -2.34
CA ALA A 71 -2.05 39.06 -3.34
C ALA A 71 -1.17 38.01 -4.05
N ASP A 72 -1.28 36.75 -3.63
CA ASP A 72 -1.35 35.63 -4.58
C ASP A 72 -2.08 34.46 -3.93
N GLU A 73 -3.39 34.40 -4.14
CA GLU A 73 -4.28 33.37 -3.63
C GLU A 73 -4.12 32.11 -4.50
N ALA A 74 -3.01 31.39 -4.28
CA ALA A 74 -2.70 30.15 -4.96
C ALA A 74 -3.72 29.07 -4.55
N ALA A 75 -4.55 28.68 -5.52
CA ALA A 75 -5.55 27.63 -5.40
C ALA A 75 -4.98 26.33 -4.77
N PRO A 76 -5.75 25.62 -3.93
CA PRO A 76 -5.28 24.43 -3.24
C PRO A 76 -4.84 23.37 -4.24
N ALA A 77 -3.56 22.99 -4.16
CA ALA A 77 -2.95 22.01 -5.04
C ALA A 77 -3.77 20.70 -5.05
N PRO A 78 -4.12 20.16 -6.23
CA PRO A 78 -4.89 18.93 -6.33
C PRO A 78 -4.13 17.78 -5.64
N PRO A 79 -4.84 16.88 -4.93
CA PRO A 79 -4.20 15.77 -4.23
C PRO A 79 -3.37 14.93 -5.22
N PRO A 80 -2.18 14.43 -4.80
CA PRO A 80 -1.30 13.71 -5.69
C PRO A 80 -2.04 12.53 -6.34
N PRO A 81 -1.90 12.31 -7.65
CA PRO A 81 -2.57 11.24 -8.36
C PRO A 81 -2.17 9.92 -7.70
N HIS A 82 -3.12 9.27 -7.04
CA HIS A 82 -2.91 7.96 -6.44
C HIS A 82 -2.44 7.00 -7.53
N THR A 83 -1.14 6.73 -7.55
CA THR A 83 -0.50 5.78 -8.47
C THR A 83 -1.23 4.46 -8.32
N ALA A 84 -2.08 4.14 -9.30
CA ALA A 84 -2.86 2.92 -9.31
C ALA A 84 -1.89 1.74 -9.13
N PRO A 85 -2.15 0.80 -8.20
CA PRO A 85 -1.27 -0.32 -7.96
C PRO A 85 -1.14 -1.17 -9.24
N ARG A 86 -0.03 -0.95 -9.96
CA ARG A 86 0.42 -1.77 -11.08
C ARG A 86 0.82 -3.12 -10.51
N GLY A 87 -0.02 -4.13 -10.69
CA GLY A 87 0.39 -5.51 -10.43
C GLY A 87 -0.74 -6.41 -9.95
N ARG A 88 -1.05 -7.42 -10.77
CA ARG A 88 -1.82 -8.65 -10.46
C ARG A 88 -3.35 -8.62 -10.57
N ALA A 89 -4.00 -7.53 -10.98
CA ALA A 89 -5.46 -7.51 -11.20
C ALA A 89 -5.92 -8.05 -12.59
N ALA A 90 -5.00 -8.43 -13.48
CA ALA A 90 -5.35 -8.84 -14.85
C ALA A 90 -5.99 -10.24 -14.98
N ARG A 91 -6.07 -11.05 -13.91
CA ARG A 91 -6.58 -12.44 -14.00
C ARG A 91 -8.08 -12.63 -13.68
N ARG A 92 -8.86 -11.57 -13.44
CA ARG A 92 -10.32 -11.70 -13.19
C ARG A 92 -11.19 -10.69 -13.96
N LEU A 93 -10.71 -10.12 -15.06
CA LEU A 93 -11.39 -9.04 -15.79
C LEU A 93 -12.36 -9.51 -16.88
N CYS A 94 -12.68 -10.80 -16.97
CA CYS A 94 -13.64 -11.32 -17.94
C CYS A 94 -14.63 -12.30 -17.30
N ALA A 95 -15.41 -11.84 -16.31
CA ALA A 95 -16.59 -12.57 -15.84
C ALA A 95 -17.78 -12.37 -16.80
N ALA A 96 -17.56 -12.49 -18.10
CA ALA A 96 -18.63 -12.68 -19.07
C ALA A 96 -18.89 -14.18 -19.14
N GLY A 97 -20.11 -14.61 -18.84
CA GLY A 97 -20.39 -16.04 -18.76
C GLY A 97 -21.87 -16.35 -18.72
N VAL A 98 -22.23 -17.49 -19.31
CA VAL A 98 -23.51 -18.14 -19.03
C VAL A 98 -23.45 -18.74 -17.63
N ARG A 99 -24.37 -18.30 -16.76
CA ARG A 99 -24.54 -18.82 -15.41
C ARG A 99 -25.84 -19.62 -15.34
N ALA A 100 -25.78 -20.82 -14.76
CA ALA A 100 -26.97 -21.55 -14.34
C ALA A 100 -27.64 -20.80 -13.18
N VAL A 101 -28.91 -20.43 -13.37
CA VAL A 101 -29.74 -19.77 -12.34
C VAL A 101 -30.53 -20.82 -11.55
N SER A 102 -30.97 -21.87 -12.24
CA SER A 102 -31.50 -23.10 -11.67
C SER A 102 -30.97 -24.29 -12.47
N SER A 103 -31.29 -25.52 -12.06
CA SER A 103 -30.89 -26.74 -12.78
C SER A 103 -31.27 -26.75 -14.26
N LEU A 104 -32.33 -26.02 -14.64
CA LEU A 104 -32.89 -26.00 -16.00
C LEU A 104 -32.91 -24.61 -16.65
N LYS A 105 -32.29 -23.60 -16.04
CA LYS A 105 -32.33 -22.22 -16.58
C LYS A 105 -30.96 -21.56 -16.58
N TYR A 106 -30.63 -20.93 -17.71
CA TYR A 106 -29.34 -20.30 -17.97
C TYR A 106 -29.53 -18.81 -18.25
N LYS A 107 -28.66 -17.94 -17.72
CA LYS A 107 -28.61 -16.51 -18.03
C LYS A 107 -27.22 -16.13 -18.51
N ALA A 108 -27.15 -15.36 -19.59
CA ALA A 108 -25.92 -14.68 -19.96
C ALA A 108 -25.84 -13.34 -19.23
N HIS A 109 -24.63 -12.95 -18.85
CA HIS A 109 -24.38 -11.63 -18.29
C HIS A 109 -23.01 -11.11 -18.68
N VAL A 110 -22.89 -9.79 -18.64
CA VAL A 110 -21.65 -9.08 -18.91
C VAL A 110 -21.54 -7.86 -18.01
N ASP A 111 -20.31 -7.56 -17.59
CA ASP A 111 -19.99 -6.39 -16.79
C ASP A 111 -19.16 -5.43 -17.66
N VAL A 112 -19.60 -4.16 -17.73
CA VAL A 112 -18.91 -3.09 -18.45
C VAL A 112 -18.80 -1.89 -17.51
N LYS A 113 -17.57 -1.54 -17.10
CA LYS A 113 -17.31 -0.55 -16.04
C LYS A 113 -18.07 -0.89 -14.76
N ALA A 114 -19.03 -0.05 -14.35
CA ALA A 114 -19.90 -0.29 -13.20
C ALA A 114 -21.33 -0.69 -13.62
N LEU A 115 -21.55 -0.99 -14.89
CA LEU A 115 -22.83 -1.46 -15.41
C LEU A 115 -22.83 -2.98 -15.51
N ARG A 116 -23.87 -3.61 -14.97
CA ARG A 116 -24.08 -5.06 -15.06
C ARG A 116 -25.34 -5.33 -15.87
N ILE A 117 -25.16 -6.09 -16.95
CA ILE A 117 -26.20 -6.38 -17.93
C ILE A 117 -26.41 -7.89 -17.92
N TYR A 118 -27.66 -8.34 -17.86
CA TYR A 118 -27.98 -9.75 -17.99
C TYR A 118 -29.25 -9.96 -18.83
N THR A 119 -29.32 -11.12 -19.46
CA THR A 119 -30.48 -11.54 -20.24
C THR A 119 -31.55 -12.18 -19.36
N ARG A 120 -32.74 -12.38 -19.92
CA ARG A 120 -33.71 -13.31 -19.33
C ARG A 120 -33.13 -14.72 -19.20
N ALA A 121 -33.78 -15.54 -18.39
CA ALA A 121 -33.38 -16.94 -18.24
C ALA A 121 -33.90 -17.78 -19.42
N TYR A 122 -33.04 -18.58 -20.01
CA TYR A 122 -33.36 -19.51 -21.10
C TYR A 122 -33.37 -20.94 -20.58
N ALA A 123 -34.29 -21.76 -21.08
CA ALA A 123 -34.34 -23.19 -20.75
C ALA A 123 -33.18 -23.98 -21.40
N ARG A 124 -32.75 -23.54 -22.59
CA ARG A 124 -31.67 -24.15 -23.37
C ARG A 124 -30.37 -23.36 -23.21
N ARG A 125 -29.26 -24.06 -23.01
CA ARG A 125 -27.94 -23.45 -22.81
C ARG A 125 -27.44 -22.77 -24.09
N GLU A 126 -27.79 -23.31 -25.25
CA GLU A 126 -27.39 -22.84 -26.58
C GLU A 126 -27.93 -21.43 -26.84
N LEU A 127 -29.19 -21.16 -26.47
CA LEU A 127 -29.78 -19.83 -26.57
C LEU A 127 -29.10 -18.81 -25.65
N ALA A 128 -28.68 -19.26 -24.46
CA ALA A 128 -27.91 -18.41 -23.55
C ALA A 128 -26.51 -18.12 -24.10
N LEU A 129 -25.86 -19.06 -24.78
CA LEU A 129 -24.57 -18.85 -25.45
C LEU A 129 -24.68 -17.87 -26.63
N GLN A 130 -25.71 -17.98 -27.47
CA GLN A 130 -26.00 -17.00 -28.53
C GLN A 130 -26.21 -15.60 -27.96
N SER A 131 -26.97 -15.51 -26.86
CA SER A 131 -27.17 -14.23 -26.16
C SER A 131 -25.87 -13.69 -25.55
N GLN A 132 -24.99 -14.58 -25.06
CA GLN A 132 -23.68 -14.21 -24.54
C GLN A 132 -22.79 -13.61 -25.64
N GLU A 133 -22.83 -14.14 -26.86
CA GLU A 133 -22.07 -13.59 -27.98
C GLU A 133 -22.49 -12.15 -28.29
N ALA A 134 -23.80 -11.87 -28.37
CA ALA A 134 -24.31 -10.52 -28.55
C ALA A 134 -23.87 -9.57 -27.43
N LEU A 135 -23.94 -10.01 -26.17
CA LEU A 135 -23.45 -9.24 -25.02
C LEU A 135 -21.93 -9.00 -25.05
N TRP A 136 -21.15 -9.93 -25.60
CA TRP A 136 -19.70 -9.79 -25.72
C TRP A 136 -19.31 -8.79 -26.82
N ARG A 137 -19.99 -8.84 -27.97
CA ARG A 137 -19.83 -7.83 -29.04
C ARG A 137 -20.19 -6.44 -28.53
N LEU A 138 -21.31 -6.33 -27.82
CA LEU A 138 -21.73 -5.10 -27.13
C LEU A 138 -20.65 -4.58 -26.18
N ARG A 139 -20.14 -5.41 -25.27
CA ARG A 139 -19.06 -5.02 -24.35
C ARG A 139 -17.84 -4.52 -25.11
N SER A 140 -17.42 -5.23 -26.14
CA SER A 140 -16.24 -4.89 -26.92
C SER A 140 -16.40 -3.53 -27.59
N ALA A 141 -17.56 -3.25 -28.18
CA ALA A 141 -17.88 -1.97 -28.79
C ALA A 141 -17.91 -0.82 -27.76
N LEU A 142 -18.51 -1.03 -26.58
CA LEU A 142 -18.55 0.00 -25.52
C LEU A 142 -17.17 0.27 -24.92
N VAL A 143 -16.35 -0.77 -24.75
CA VAL A 143 -14.96 -0.61 -24.29
C VAL A 143 -14.16 0.18 -25.31
N ALA A 144 -14.25 -0.17 -26.60
CA ALA A 144 -13.58 0.54 -27.68
C ALA A 144 -14.00 2.02 -27.77
N ALA A 145 -15.30 2.31 -27.66
CA ALA A 145 -15.78 3.70 -27.62
C ALA A 145 -15.20 4.46 -26.42
N SER A 146 -15.17 3.83 -25.23
CA SER A 146 -14.64 4.46 -24.02
C SER A 146 -13.12 4.62 -23.98
N THR A 147 -12.38 3.94 -24.86
CA THR A 147 -10.93 4.15 -25.03
C THR A 147 -10.64 5.30 -25.99
N LEU A 148 -11.56 5.59 -26.92
CA LEU A 148 -11.43 6.71 -27.86
C LEU A 148 -11.89 8.02 -27.21
N ASP A 149 -12.89 7.96 -26.35
CA ASP A 149 -13.45 9.12 -25.66
C ASP A 149 -13.61 8.85 -24.15
N SER A 150 -12.92 9.68 -23.35
CA SER A 150 -12.98 9.62 -21.88
C SER A 150 -14.33 10.05 -21.31
N GLU A 151 -15.04 10.94 -22.01
CA GLU A 151 -16.35 11.49 -21.59
C GLU A 151 -17.52 10.65 -22.11
N PHE A 152 -17.25 9.54 -22.81
CA PHE A 152 -18.27 8.67 -23.40
C PHE A 152 -19.33 8.24 -22.38
N TRP A 153 -18.89 7.96 -21.14
CA TRP A 153 -19.79 7.52 -20.08
C TRP A 153 -20.61 8.65 -19.45
N ASP A 154 -20.30 9.91 -19.75
CA ASP A 154 -21.05 11.08 -19.28
C ASP A 154 -22.24 11.44 -20.18
N ARG A 155 -22.33 10.83 -21.37
CA ARG A 155 -23.36 11.04 -22.40
C ARG A 155 -24.27 9.81 -22.54
N PRO A 156 -25.19 9.56 -21.59
CA PRO A 156 -25.93 8.30 -21.51
C PRO A 156 -26.81 8.00 -22.73
N GLU A 157 -27.30 9.04 -23.43
CA GLU A 157 -28.06 8.92 -24.66
C GLU A 157 -27.22 8.31 -25.80
N GLU A 158 -25.99 8.77 -25.98
CA GLU A 158 -25.06 8.23 -26.99
C GLU A 158 -24.66 6.79 -26.68
N VAL A 159 -24.39 6.50 -25.40
CA VAL A 159 -24.13 5.12 -24.95
C VAL A 159 -25.32 4.22 -25.25
N CYS A 160 -26.55 4.70 -25.01
CA CYS A 160 -27.78 3.96 -25.30
C CYS A 160 -27.97 3.74 -26.80
N GLN A 161 -27.69 4.74 -27.63
CA GLN A 161 -27.74 4.61 -29.08
C GLN A 161 -26.74 3.57 -29.58
N ARG A 162 -25.48 3.65 -29.14
CA ARG A 162 -24.44 2.67 -29.48
C ARG A 162 -24.82 1.26 -29.06
N PHE A 163 -25.48 1.12 -27.90
CA PHE A 163 -25.99 -0.14 -27.41
C PHE A 163 -27.02 -0.75 -28.37
N ARG A 164 -27.97 0.06 -28.86
CA ARG A 164 -29.00 -0.38 -29.80
C ARG A 164 -28.41 -0.74 -31.16
N GLU A 165 -27.47 0.07 -31.67
CA GLU A 165 -26.77 -0.20 -32.94
C GLU A 165 -26.08 -1.57 -32.91
N VAL A 166 -25.33 -1.87 -31.85
CA VAL A 166 -24.60 -3.14 -31.76
C VAL A 166 -25.55 -4.33 -31.66
N LEU A 167 -26.64 -4.21 -30.90
CA LEU A 167 -27.65 -5.28 -30.84
C LEU A 167 -28.39 -5.47 -32.15
N CYS A 168 -28.73 -4.38 -32.86
CA CYS A 168 -29.34 -4.42 -34.17
C CYS A 168 -28.43 -5.12 -35.19
N ALA A 169 -27.13 -4.80 -35.19
CA ALA A 169 -26.12 -5.49 -36.01
C ALA A 169 -25.97 -6.99 -35.67
N CYS A 170 -26.38 -7.41 -34.48
CA CYS A 170 -26.46 -8.82 -34.08
C CYS A 170 -27.83 -9.46 -34.38
N GLY A 171 -28.74 -8.78 -35.10
CA GLY A 171 -30.08 -9.29 -35.43
C GLY A 171 -31.01 -9.45 -34.21
N THR A 172 -30.79 -8.65 -33.17
CA THR A 172 -31.57 -8.72 -31.92
C THR A 172 -31.94 -7.35 -31.39
N SER A 173 -32.82 -7.30 -30.40
CA SER A 173 -33.20 -6.09 -29.66
C SER A 173 -33.05 -6.30 -28.15
N PRO A 174 -32.99 -5.22 -27.35
CA PRO A 174 -32.99 -5.32 -25.88
C PRO A 174 -34.17 -6.13 -25.33
N GLU A 175 -35.35 -5.96 -25.91
CA GLU A 175 -36.60 -6.60 -25.51
C GLU A 175 -36.58 -8.10 -25.85
N LYS A 176 -36.09 -8.46 -27.04
CA LYS A 176 -35.94 -9.86 -27.48
C LYS A 176 -35.01 -10.66 -26.59
N LEU A 177 -33.94 -10.04 -26.10
CA LEU A 177 -33.00 -10.61 -25.12
C LEU A 177 -33.55 -10.58 -23.68
N GLY A 178 -34.63 -9.83 -23.42
CA GLY A 178 -35.14 -9.55 -22.09
C GLY A 178 -34.06 -8.93 -21.20
N LEU A 179 -33.38 -7.90 -21.71
CA LEU A 179 -32.26 -7.29 -21.01
C LEU A 179 -32.72 -6.61 -19.73
N ALA A 180 -31.98 -6.90 -18.67
CA ALA A 180 -32.10 -6.24 -17.40
C ALA A 180 -30.74 -5.66 -17.03
N VAL A 181 -30.76 -4.41 -16.61
CA VAL A 181 -29.56 -3.61 -16.37
C VAL A 181 -29.62 -3.02 -14.98
N TYR A 182 -28.51 -3.07 -14.26
CA TYR A 182 -28.33 -2.38 -12.98
C TYR A 182 -26.89 -1.89 -12.85
N VAL A 183 -26.69 -0.94 -11.95
CA VAL A 183 -25.38 -0.38 -11.63
C VAL A 183 -24.82 -1.12 -10.42
N SER A 184 -23.60 -1.64 -10.58
CA SER A 184 -22.76 -2.20 -9.52
C SER A 184 -21.45 -1.40 -9.46
N LEU A 185 -21.47 -0.31 -8.69
CA LEU A 185 -20.34 0.61 -8.60
C LEU A 185 -19.43 0.26 -7.41
N ARG A 186 -18.13 0.16 -7.70
CA ARG A 186 -17.09 0.16 -6.66
C ARG A 186 -16.63 1.58 -6.39
N ALA A 187 -16.67 1.98 -5.13
CA ALA A 187 -16.20 3.27 -4.65
C ALA A 187 -15.03 3.04 -3.69
N ASP A 188 -13.95 2.43 -4.18
CA ASP A 188 -12.85 1.93 -3.35
C ASP A 188 -12.24 2.99 -2.42
N ARG A 189 -12.15 4.24 -2.89
CA ARG A 189 -11.66 5.40 -2.11
C ARG A 189 -12.55 5.71 -0.91
N TRP A 190 -13.86 5.51 -1.04
CA TRP A 190 -14.85 5.96 -0.06
C TRP A 190 -15.39 4.83 0.81
N LEU A 191 -15.66 3.67 0.22
CA LEU A 191 -16.34 2.52 0.86
C LEU A 191 -15.41 1.30 0.99
N GLY A 192 -14.21 1.38 0.41
CA GLY A 192 -13.23 0.29 0.40
C GLY A 192 -13.54 -0.80 -0.62
N ARG A 193 -12.51 -1.59 -0.96
CA ARG A 193 -12.53 -2.59 -2.05
C ARG A 193 -13.59 -3.70 -1.97
N ARG A 194 -14.20 -3.90 -0.80
CA ARG A 194 -15.14 -5.00 -0.54
C ARG A 194 -16.60 -4.56 -0.69
N PHE A 195 -16.85 -3.26 -0.84
CA PHE A 195 -18.20 -2.74 -0.84
C PHE A 195 -18.60 -2.28 -2.25
N HIS A 196 -19.79 -2.71 -2.68
CA HIS A 196 -20.34 -2.38 -3.98
C HIS A 196 -21.70 -1.72 -3.79
N ILE A 197 -21.88 -0.55 -4.37
CA ILE A 197 -23.17 0.11 -4.49
C ILE A 197 -23.93 -0.64 -5.59
N THR A 198 -25.00 -1.35 -5.21
CA THR A 198 -25.85 -2.08 -6.14
C THR A 198 -27.22 -1.41 -6.22
N THR A 199 -27.65 -1.04 -7.41
CA THR A 199 -28.96 -0.42 -7.67
C THR A 199 -29.98 -1.49 -8.04
N PRO A 200 -31.30 -1.21 -7.95
CA PRO A 200 -32.28 -2.09 -8.58
C PRO A 200 -32.07 -2.16 -10.09
N VAL A 201 -32.77 -3.11 -10.70
CA VAL A 201 -32.90 -3.23 -12.14
C VAL A 201 -33.71 -2.05 -12.67
N LEU A 202 -33.21 -1.40 -13.70
CA LEU A 202 -33.81 -0.22 -14.31
C LEU A 202 -33.88 -0.39 -15.84
N PRO A 203 -34.74 0.39 -16.52
CA PRO A 203 -34.64 0.59 -17.96
C PRO A 203 -33.22 1.00 -18.35
N LEU A 204 -32.78 0.61 -19.56
CA LEU A 204 -31.39 0.81 -20.02
C LEU A 204 -30.94 2.28 -19.89
N LEU A 205 -31.76 3.22 -20.38
CA LEU A 205 -31.40 4.64 -20.34
C LEU A 205 -31.31 5.18 -18.91
N ASP A 206 -32.22 4.79 -18.02
CA ASP A 206 -32.20 5.23 -16.62
C ASP A 206 -31.01 4.63 -15.86
N ALA A 207 -30.66 3.37 -16.14
CA ALA A 207 -29.45 2.75 -15.61
C ALA A 207 -28.19 3.50 -16.06
N LEU A 208 -28.13 3.92 -17.32
CA LEU A 208 -27.01 4.68 -17.89
C LEU A 208 -26.90 6.09 -17.27
N ARG A 209 -28.02 6.80 -17.12
CA ARG A 209 -28.07 8.11 -16.44
C ARG A 209 -27.63 8.02 -14.98
N LEU A 210 -28.09 6.98 -14.27
CA LEU A 210 -27.66 6.73 -12.90
C LEU A 210 -26.18 6.36 -12.82
N HIS A 211 -25.69 5.55 -13.77
CA HIS A 211 -24.28 5.18 -13.87
C HIS A 211 -23.39 6.42 -14.08
N SER A 212 -23.71 7.29 -15.03
CA SER A 212 -22.93 8.51 -15.30
C SER A 212 -22.93 9.43 -14.07
N ARG A 213 -24.10 9.64 -13.43
CA ARG A 213 -24.21 10.43 -12.20
C ARG A 213 -23.36 9.87 -11.06
N LEU A 214 -23.42 8.55 -10.83
CA LEU A 214 -22.65 7.91 -9.77
C LEU A 214 -21.13 7.92 -10.05
N LEU A 215 -20.70 7.80 -11.31
CA LEU A 215 -19.29 7.90 -11.68
C LEU A 215 -18.74 9.30 -11.41
N ARG A 216 -19.42 10.35 -11.90
CA ARG A 216 -19.04 11.74 -11.64
C ARG A 216 -19.00 12.03 -10.13
N ALA A 217 -20.06 11.65 -9.42
CA ALA A 217 -20.15 11.86 -7.99
C ALA A 217 -19.05 11.12 -7.20
N ARG A 218 -18.65 9.93 -7.63
CA ARG A 218 -17.53 9.17 -7.03
C ARG A 218 -16.21 9.92 -7.16
N ASP A 219 -15.98 10.59 -8.27
CA ASP A 219 -14.70 11.24 -8.55
C ASP A 219 -14.61 12.62 -7.85
N LEU A 220 -15.76 13.24 -7.56
CA LEU A 220 -15.88 14.51 -6.82
C LEU A 220 -15.64 14.36 -5.31
N SER A 221 -16.58 13.75 -4.57
CA SER A 221 -16.53 13.69 -3.11
C SER A 221 -17.39 12.55 -2.54
N TRP A 222 -17.19 12.24 -1.26
CA TRP A 222 -18.04 11.28 -0.57
C TRP A 222 -19.49 11.80 -0.48
N GLU A 223 -19.67 13.08 -0.22
CA GLU A 223 -20.95 13.76 -0.07
C GLU A 223 -21.74 13.70 -1.37
N ALA A 224 -21.11 14.02 -2.50
CA ALA A 224 -21.72 13.91 -3.83
C ALA A 224 -22.11 12.46 -4.13
N LEU A 225 -21.21 11.50 -3.88
CA LEU A 225 -21.51 10.08 -4.10
C LEU A 225 -22.67 9.60 -3.22
N ARG A 226 -22.70 10.03 -1.96
CA ARG A 226 -23.76 9.70 -1.02
C ARG A 226 -25.09 10.25 -1.53
N GLU A 227 -25.16 11.50 -1.96
CA GLU A 227 -26.38 12.11 -2.50
C GLU A 227 -26.87 11.40 -3.78
N ALA A 228 -25.97 11.13 -4.72
CA ALA A 228 -26.28 10.38 -5.94
C ALA A 228 -26.78 8.95 -5.65
N TRP A 229 -26.25 8.32 -4.60
CA TRP A 229 -26.71 7.01 -4.13
C TRP A 229 -28.05 7.09 -3.39
N LEU A 230 -28.29 8.16 -2.62
CA LEU A 230 -29.56 8.40 -1.92
C LEU A 230 -30.71 8.69 -2.89
N SER A 231 -30.44 9.40 -3.97
CA SER A 231 -31.38 9.71 -5.06
C SER A 231 -31.54 8.58 -6.09
N ALA A 232 -30.83 7.47 -5.94
CA ALA A 232 -31.03 6.31 -6.81
C ALA A 232 -32.44 5.72 -6.58
N PRO A 233 -33.14 5.28 -7.64
CA PRO A 233 -34.42 4.60 -7.49
C PRO A 233 -34.28 3.39 -6.57
N ARG A 234 -35.29 3.15 -5.72
CA ARG A 234 -35.27 2.05 -4.76
C ARG A 234 -36.58 1.27 -4.82
N PRO A 235 -36.53 -0.06 -4.71
CA PRO A 235 -37.73 -0.84 -4.44
C PRO A 235 -38.23 -0.41 -3.06
N LYS A 236 -39.51 -0.01 -2.94
CA LYS A 236 -40.40 0.46 -1.83
C LYS A 236 -39.94 0.52 -0.35
N ARG A 237 -38.71 0.18 0.01
CA ARG A 237 -38.09 0.34 1.32
C ARG A 237 -37.88 1.82 1.61
N SER A 238 -38.20 2.17 2.85
CA SER A 238 -38.20 3.53 3.37
C SER A 238 -36.84 4.22 3.16
N ALA A 239 -36.89 5.48 2.70
CA ALA A 239 -35.71 6.34 2.53
C ALA A 239 -34.76 6.37 3.75
N PRO A 240 -35.25 6.37 5.01
CA PRO A 240 -34.40 6.36 6.21
C PRO A 240 -33.43 5.17 6.25
N GLY A 241 -33.89 3.98 5.83
CA GLY A 241 -33.08 2.76 5.90
C GLY A 241 -31.88 2.76 4.93
N ALA A 242 -31.87 3.65 3.95
CA ALA A 242 -30.78 3.71 2.99
C ALA A 242 -29.70 4.73 3.34
N GLU A 243 -30.07 5.83 4.01
CA GLU A 243 -29.10 6.72 4.63
C GLU A 243 -28.34 6.01 5.74
N ALA A 244 -29.04 5.27 6.60
CA ALA A 244 -28.42 4.42 7.62
C ALA A 244 -27.40 3.45 7.00
N ARG A 245 -27.77 2.74 5.92
CA ARG A 245 -26.87 1.82 5.21
C ARG A 245 -25.66 2.52 4.58
N ALA A 246 -25.84 3.70 3.99
CA ALA A 246 -24.73 4.45 3.39
C ALA A 246 -23.74 4.94 4.46
N ARG A 247 -24.26 5.46 5.59
CA ARG A 247 -23.46 5.85 6.75
C ARG A 247 -22.72 4.66 7.34
N GLU A 248 -23.40 3.55 7.56
CA GLU A 248 -22.80 2.32 8.08
C GLU A 248 -21.70 1.79 7.16
N ALA A 249 -21.95 1.76 5.84
CA ALA A 249 -20.95 1.33 4.87
C ALA A 249 -19.69 2.20 4.91
N ARG A 250 -19.85 3.53 4.97
CA ARG A 250 -18.75 4.49 5.11
C ARG A 250 -18.00 4.29 6.41
N TRP A 251 -18.72 4.14 7.52
CA TRP A 251 -18.14 3.87 8.82
C TRP A 251 -17.27 2.63 8.82
N GLN A 252 -17.79 1.51 8.33
CA GLN A 252 -17.04 0.26 8.26
C GLN A 252 -15.81 0.40 7.35
N ALA A 253 -15.90 1.18 6.27
CA ALA A 253 -14.78 1.46 5.39
C ALA A 253 -13.66 2.23 6.10
N LEU A 254 -14.02 3.31 6.80
CA LEU A 254 -13.10 4.13 7.58
C LEU A 254 -12.44 3.33 8.71
N GLY A 255 -13.22 2.53 9.45
CA GLY A 255 -12.67 1.64 10.48
C GLY A 255 -11.65 0.65 9.92
N ARG A 256 -11.94 0.06 8.75
CA ARG A 256 -10.97 -0.82 8.05
C ARG A 256 -9.73 -0.08 7.57
N GLN A 257 -9.87 1.16 7.10
CA GLN A 257 -8.76 2.00 6.66
C GLN A 257 -7.86 2.37 7.84
N ALA A 258 -8.43 2.86 8.94
CA ALA A 258 -7.70 3.15 10.17
C ALA A 258 -6.96 1.92 10.70
N ALA A 259 -7.63 0.76 10.77
CA ALA A 259 -6.97 -0.49 11.20
C ALA A 259 -5.82 -0.93 10.28
N ARG A 260 -5.93 -0.70 8.95
CA ARG A 260 -4.83 -0.98 8.00
C ARG A 260 -3.67 -0.02 8.18
N ALA A 261 -3.95 1.27 8.32
CA ALA A 261 -2.95 2.30 8.55
C ALA A 261 -2.21 2.05 9.88
N ALA A 262 -2.93 1.68 10.94
CA ALA A 262 -2.37 1.32 12.24
C ALA A 262 -1.40 0.13 12.12
N ARG A 263 -1.80 -0.93 11.42
CA ARG A 263 -0.93 -2.08 11.15
C ARG A 263 0.28 -1.71 10.29
N ALA A 264 0.14 -0.77 9.35
CA ALA A 264 1.25 -0.31 8.53
C ALA A 264 2.27 0.49 9.37
N ALA A 265 1.79 1.41 10.20
CA ALA A 265 2.62 2.17 11.14
C ALA A 265 3.33 1.24 12.14
N ALA A 266 2.62 0.26 12.71
CA ALA A 266 3.23 -0.74 13.60
C ALA A 266 4.37 -1.50 12.91
N ARG A 267 4.14 -2.03 11.70
CA ARG A 267 5.19 -2.72 10.94
C ARG A 267 6.38 -1.84 10.60
N ALA A 268 6.14 -0.55 10.30
CA ALA A 268 7.21 0.40 10.02
C ALA A 268 8.06 0.66 11.27
N LEU A 269 7.44 0.86 12.43
CA LEU A 269 8.13 1.00 13.71
C LEU A 269 8.92 -0.27 14.07
N ASP A 270 8.32 -1.44 13.91
CA ASP A 270 9.01 -2.71 14.16
C ASP A 270 10.21 -2.90 13.23
N ALA A 271 10.11 -2.45 11.97
CA ALA A 271 11.23 -2.50 11.03
C ALA A 271 12.39 -1.61 11.46
N VAL A 272 12.10 -0.38 11.94
CA VAL A 272 13.11 0.52 12.51
C VAL A 272 13.77 -0.12 13.73
N SER A 273 12.97 -0.65 14.67
CA SER A 273 13.48 -1.32 15.87
C SER A 273 14.37 -2.52 15.54
N ARG A 274 13.99 -3.34 14.55
CA ARG A 274 14.81 -4.47 14.07
C ARG A 274 16.09 -4.00 13.38
N GLY A 275 16.03 -2.91 12.61
CA GLY A 275 17.21 -2.29 11.99
C GLY A 275 18.23 -1.85 13.04
N ALA A 276 17.80 -1.07 14.03
CA ALA A 276 18.65 -0.63 15.13
C ALA A 276 19.23 -1.81 15.95
N ALA A 277 18.44 -2.84 16.21
CA ALA A 277 18.92 -4.04 16.90
C ALA A 277 19.97 -4.80 16.07
N ARG A 278 19.82 -4.83 14.75
CA ARG A 278 20.80 -5.44 13.83
C ARG A 278 22.09 -4.64 13.80
N GLU A 279 22.03 -3.32 13.66
CA GLU A 279 23.19 -2.43 13.68
C GLU A 279 23.98 -2.56 14.98
N ARG A 280 23.30 -2.59 16.14
CA ARG A 280 23.95 -2.83 17.44
C ARG A 280 24.67 -4.18 17.48
N ARG A 281 24.05 -5.24 16.97
CA ARG A 281 24.68 -6.57 16.91
C ARG A 281 25.90 -6.58 15.99
N GLU A 282 25.83 -5.88 14.86
CA GLU A 282 26.95 -5.76 13.92
C GLU A 282 28.11 -4.95 14.55
N ALA A 283 27.81 -3.85 15.23
CA ALA A 283 28.80 -3.06 15.97
C ALA A 283 29.49 -3.88 17.07
N LEU A 284 28.73 -4.63 17.88
CA LEU A 284 29.29 -5.52 18.90
C LEU A 284 30.18 -6.62 18.29
N ARG A 285 29.78 -7.18 17.14
CA ARG A 285 30.59 -8.17 16.41
C ARG A 285 31.88 -7.55 15.88
N ALA A 286 31.83 -6.35 15.33
CA ALA A 286 33.01 -5.61 14.85
C ALA A 286 33.97 -5.23 15.99
N ALA A 287 33.44 -4.84 17.15
CA ALA A 287 34.25 -4.59 18.34
C ALA A 287 34.91 -5.89 18.86
N ALA A 288 34.17 -7.00 18.88
CA ALA A 288 34.69 -8.29 19.29
C ALA A 288 35.77 -8.83 18.32
N SER A 289 35.59 -8.68 17.01
CA SER A 289 36.61 -9.08 16.03
C SER A 289 37.87 -8.24 16.16
N SER A 290 37.74 -6.93 16.34
CA SER A 290 38.86 -6.01 16.56
C SER A 290 39.63 -6.35 17.85
N SER A 291 38.93 -6.65 18.94
CA SER A 291 39.53 -7.10 20.20
C SER A 291 40.30 -8.42 20.04
N ARG A 292 39.73 -9.40 19.32
CA ARG A 292 40.41 -10.67 19.01
C ARG A 292 41.66 -10.47 18.15
N ALA A 293 41.60 -9.60 17.14
CA ALA A 293 42.74 -9.27 16.30
C ALA A 293 43.87 -8.62 17.10
N ALA A 294 43.55 -7.65 17.97
CA ALA A 294 44.51 -7.02 18.87
C ALA A 294 45.14 -8.03 19.85
N ALA A 295 44.35 -8.91 20.45
CA ALA A 295 44.85 -9.97 21.31
C ALA A 295 45.77 -10.95 20.55
N GLY A 296 45.40 -11.30 19.31
CA GLY A 296 46.22 -12.13 18.41
C GLY A 296 47.57 -11.48 18.10
N ALA A 297 47.56 -10.19 17.73
CA ALA A 297 48.78 -9.42 17.48
C ALA A 297 49.67 -9.31 18.72
N ALA A 298 49.08 -9.06 19.89
CA ALA A 298 49.82 -9.02 21.16
C ALA A 298 50.48 -10.37 21.50
N ARG A 299 49.77 -11.49 21.28
CA ARG A 299 50.34 -12.84 21.46
C ARG A 299 51.47 -13.11 20.47
N ALA A 300 51.31 -12.74 19.21
CA ALA A 300 52.35 -12.89 18.19
C ALA A 300 53.60 -12.07 18.54
N ALA A 301 53.43 -10.82 18.97
CA ALA A 301 54.52 -9.96 19.42
C ALA A 301 55.22 -10.54 20.66
N ALA A 302 54.47 -11.05 21.64
CA ALA A 302 55.04 -11.71 22.81
C ALA A 302 55.83 -12.98 22.44
N ALA A 303 55.33 -13.80 21.52
CA ALA A 303 56.04 -14.98 21.02
C ALA A 303 57.32 -14.60 20.28
N ALA A 304 57.29 -13.57 19.43
CA ALA A 304 58.48 -13.05 18.74
C ALA A 304 59.54 -12.56 19.73
N ARG A 305 59.14 -11.82 20.78
CA ARG A 305 60.06 -11.40 21.86
C ARG A 305 60.68 -12.58 22.60
N ARG A 306 59.90 -13.64 22.89
CA ARG A 306 60.41 -14.86 23.53
C ARG A 306 61.45 -15.57 22.65
N ARG A 307 61.17 -15.71 21.34
CA ARG A 307 62.12 -16.29 20.38
C ARG A 307 63.42 -15.47 20.31
N ALA A 308 63.30 -14.15 20.17
CA ALA A 308 64.46 -13.26 20.15
C ALA A 308 65.28 -13.33 21.46
N ALA A 309 64.62 -13.41 22.61
CA ALA A 309 65.29 -13.58 23.90
C ALA A 309 66.01 -14.95 24.00
N GLY A 310 65.41 -16.02 23.47
CA GLY A 310 66.03 -17.35 23.36
C GLY A 310 67.32 -17.31 22.55
N LEU A 311 67.26 -16.76 21.34
CA LEU A 311 68.43 -16.59 20.45
C LEU A 311 69.53 -15.75 21.10
N ARG A 312 69.18 -14.66 21.81
CA ARG A 312 70.16 -13.87 22.57
C ARG A 312 70.84 -14.71 23.65
N ARG A 313 70.09 -15.52 24.42
CA ARG A 313 70.65 -16.40 25.45
C ARG A 313 71.59 -17.46 24.85
N GLU A 314 71.24 -18.03 23.71
CA GLU A 314 72.09 -19.01 23.01
C GLU A 314 73.37 -18.37 22.48
N ARG A 315 73.28 -17.19 21.86
CA ARG A 315 74.45 -16.42 21.45
C ARG A 315 75.39 -16.08 22.62
N TRP A 316 74.84 -15.65 23.74
CA TRP A 316 75.62 -15.41 24.97
C TRP A 316 76.29 -16.68 25.50
N ARG A 317 75.62 -17.83 25.42
CA ARG A 317 76.21 -19.12 25.80
C ARG A 317 77.34 -19.51 24.86
N TRP A 318 77.18 -19.35 23.55
CA TRP A 318 78.24 -19.60 22.57
C TRP A 318 79.48 -18.76 22.87
N LEU A 319 79.32 -17.45 23.07
CA LEU A 319 80.43 -16.52 23.42
C LEU A 319 81.17 -16.90 24.71
N ARG A 320 80.53 -17.64 25.61
CA ARG A 320 81.11 -18.05 26.90
C ARG A 320 81.71 -19.47 26.89
N ARG A 321 81.65 -20.19 25.77
CA ARG A 321 82.29 -21.51 25.66
C ARG A 321 83.81 -21.33 25.74
N LYS A 322 84.46 -22.07 26.64
CA LYS A 322 85.91 -22.03 26.83
C LYS A 322 86.67 -22.82 25.76
N ASP A 323 85.99 -23.76 25.10
CA ASP A 323 86.58 -24.72 24.16
C ASP A 323 86.40 -24.29 22.70
N LEU A 324 86.23 -23.00 22.44
CA LEU A 324 86.13 -22.48 21.08
C LEU A 324 87.52 -22.51 20.44
N THR A 325 87.61 -23.18 19.29
CA THR A 325 88.85 -23.19 18.50
C THR A 325 89.08 -21.80 17.87
N THR A 326 90.34 -21.47 17.57
CA THR A 326 90.70 -20.19 16.94
C THR A 326 89.98 -19.98 15.61
N GLU A 327 89.73 -21.05 14.85
CA GLU A 327 88.95 -21.00 13.61
C GLU A 327 87.46 -20.68 13.84
N GLU A 328 86.84 -21.25 14.88
CA GLU A 328 85.44 -20.96 15.23
C GLU A 328 85.26 -19.51 15.72
N LEU A 329 86.25 -18.96 16.42
CA LEU A 329 86.27 -17.54 16.79
C LEU A 329 86.36 -16.63 15.56
N LEU A 330 87.17 -17.01 14.56
CA LEU A 330 87.32 -16.23 13.31
C LEU A 330 86.10 -16.34 12.40
N ARG A 331 85.42 -17.49 12.35
CA ARG A 331 84.15 -17.65 11.60
C ARG A 331 82.98 -16.93 12.26
N GLY A 332 83.04 -16.69 13.56
CA GLY A 332 81.96 -16.08 14.32
C GLY A 332 80.83 -17.08 14.65
N PRO A 333 79.77 -16.62 15.35
CA PRO A 333 78.67 -17.49 15.72
C PRO A 333 77.96 -18.04 14.46
N PRO A 334 77.37 -19.25 14.53
CA PRO A 334 76.56 -19.82 13.44
C PRO A 334 75.56 -18.81 12.88
N ALA A 335 75.28 -18.88 11.58
CA ALA A 335 74.43 -17.91 10.87
C ALA A 335 73.06 -17.70 11.55
N GLU A 336 72.52 -18.74 12.17
CA GLU A 336 71.25 -18.71 12.92
C GLU A 336 71.30 -17.83 14.18
N LEU A 337 72.49 -17.64 14.77
CA LEU A 337 72.77 -16.77 15.91
C LEU A 337 73.36 -15.42 15.49
N ALA A 338 73.75 -15.30 14.22
CA ALA A 338 74.36 -14.10 13.64
C ALA A 338 73.34 -13.01 13.26
N CYS A 339 72.04 -13.25 13.44
CA CYS A 339 70.98 -12.26 13.20
C CYS A 339 71.30 -10.93 13.89
N ARG A 340 71.58 -9.91 13.06
CA ARG A 340 71.80 -8.52 13.44
C ARG A 340 70.50 -7.86 13.89
#